data_AF-A0AAU6CZK1-F1
#
_entry.id   AF-A0AAU6CZK1-F1
#
_cell.length_a   1.000
_cell.length_b   1.000
_cell.length_c   1.000
_cell.angle_alpha   90.00
_cell.angle_beta   90.00
_cell.angle_gamma   90.00
#
_symmetry.space_group_name_H-M   'P 1'
#
loop_
_entity.id
_entity.type
_entity.pdbx_description
1 polymer ?
#
loop_
_entity_poly.entity_id
_entity_poly.type
_entity_poly.pdbx_seq_one_letter_code
_entity_poly.pdbx_strand_id
1 'polypeptide(L)' 'MKLIELTDGSLVLTDLGAAVYFRALYESSQERLGEVARLAEIRETAAPRFARAVRRLADGSCSLPEALAGMDEAP' A
#
# COMPACT_ATOMS: atom_id res chain seq x y z
N MET A 1 -26.82 9.35 -1.02
CA MET A 1 -25.74 9.19 -2.02
C MET A 1 -26.01 7.92 -2.82
N LYS A 2 -25.63 7.88 -4.10
CA LYS A 2 -25.79 6.69 -4.96
C LYS A 2 -24.42 6.07 -5.22
N LEU A 3 -24.35 4.75 -5.36
CA LEU A 3 -23.12 4.02 -5.72
C LEU A 3 -23.00 3.82 -7.24
N ILE A 4 -24.14 3.73 -7.91
CA ILE A 4 -24.25 3.51 -9.35
C ILE A 4 -25.21 4.58 -9.90
N GLU A 5 -24.91 5.07 -11.09
CA GLU A 5 -25.75 5.99 -11.85
C GLU A 5 -26.05 5.44 -13.25
N LEU A 6 -27.14 5.91 -13.85
CA LEU A 6 -27.51 5.56 -15.21
C LEU A 6 -27.13 6.74 -16.10
N THR A 7 -26.13 6.55 -16.96
CA THR A 7 -25.59 7.56 -17.87
C THR A 7 -25.69 7.00 -19.29
N ASP A 8 -26.42 7.70 -20.16
CA ASP A 8 -26.67 7.28 -21.56
C ASP A 8 -27.16 5.84 -21.71
N GLY A 9 -28.05 5.41 -20.82
CA GLY A 9 -28.60 4.05 -20.79
C GLY A 9 -27.65 2.98 -20.24
N SER A 10 -26.45 3.36 -19.79
CA SER A 10 -25.47 2.46 -19.18
C SER A 10 -25.35 2.69 -17.67
N LEU A 11 -25.19 1.61 -16.91
CA LEU A 11 -24.89 1.71 -15.48
C LEU A 11 -23.40 2.00 -15.28
N VAL A 12 -23.08 3.11 -14.64
CA VAL A 12 -21.72 3.55 -14.34
C VAL A 12 -21.51 3.61 -12.83
N LEU A 13 -20.36 3.12 -12.36
CA LEU A 13 -19.95 3.30 -10.96
C LEU A 13 -19.64 4.77 -10.71
N THR A 14 -20.32 5.35 -9.72
CA THR A 14 -19.92 6.66 -9.18
C THR A 14 -18.57 6.55 -8.48
N ASP A 15 -17.89 7.66 -8.22
CA ASP A 15 -16.64 7.67 -7.43
C ASP A 15 -16.82 7.00 -6.05
N LEU A 16 -17.97 7.23 -5.41
CA LEU A 16 -18.32 6.56 -4.15
C LEU A 16 -18.51 5.05 -4.35
N GLY A 17 -19.15 4.65 -5.45
CA GLY A 17 -19.30 3.25 -5.83
C GLY A 17 -17.97 2.57 -6.06
N ALA A 18 -17.06 3.22 -6.78
CA ALA A 18 -15.70 2.73 -7.00
C ALA A 18 -14.95 2.59 -5.67
N ALA A 19 -15.05 3.58 -4.78
CA ALA A 19 -14.44 3.51 -3.45
C ALA A 19 -14.96 2.32 -2.62
N VAL A 20 -16.28 2.07 -2.64
CA VAL A 20 -16.87 0.91 -1.96
C VAL A 20 -16.45 -0.40 -2.62
N TYR A 21 -16.43 -0.45 -3.95
CA TYR A 21 -16.04 -1.63 -4.73
C TYR A 21 -14.60 -2.07 -4.44
N PHE A 22 -13.66 -1.12 -4.40
CA PHE A 22 -12.26 -1.41 -4.13
C PHE A 22 -11.91 -1.51 -2.64
N ARG A 23 -12.85 -1.22 -1.73
CA ARG A 23 -12.59 -1.17 -0.29
C ARG A 23 -12.04 -2.49 0.25
N ALA A 24 -12.71 -3.60 -0.02
CA ALA A 24 -12.29 -4.90 0.49
C ALA A 24 -10.90 -5.32 -0.04
N LEU A 25 -10.63 -5.03 -1.31
CA LEU A 25 -9.33 -5.29 -1.92
C LEU A 25 -8.23 -4.41 -1.31
N TYR A 26 -8.53 -3.14 -1.06
CA TYR A 26 -7.64 -2.20 -0.41
C TYR A 26 -7.33 -2.64 1.02
N GLU A 27 -8.35 -2.96 1.82
CA GLU A 27 -8.20 -3.44 3.20
C GLU A 27 -7.34 -4.71 3.26
N SER A 28 -7.62 -5.71 2.42
CA SER A 28 -6.82 -6.94 2.35
C SER A 28 -5.36 -6.68 1.94
N SER A 29 -5.14 -5.73 1.03
CA SER A 29 -3.79 -5.35 0.61
C SER A 29 -3.03 -4.64 1.74
N GLN A 30 -3.70 -3.77 2.50
CA GLN A 30 -3.14 -3.09 3.66
C GLN A 30 -2.78 -4.07 4.78
N GLU A 31 -3.64 -5.05 5.06
CA GLU A 31 -3.33 -6.11 6.03
C GLU A 31 -2.06 -6.86 5.65
N ARG A 32 -1.95 -7.29 4.39
CA ARG A 32 -0.78 -8.02 3.89
C ARG A 32 0.49 -7.17 3.94
N LEU A 33 0.41 -5.88 3.60
CA LEU A 33 1.55 -4.96 3.73
C LEU A 33 1.98 -4.79 5.19
N GLY A 34 1.03 -4.73 6.12
CA GLY A 34 1.30 -4.70 7.56
C GLY A 34 2.02 -5.96 8.05
N GLU A 35 1.64 -7.14 7.57
CA GLU A 35 2.32 -8.39 7.89
C GLU A 35 3.78 -8.41 7.38
N VAL A 36 4.01 -7.93 6.15
CA VAL A 36 5.35 -7.80 5.56
C VAL A 36 6.23 -6.84 6.36
N ALA A 37 5.67 -5.68 6.76
CA ALA A 37 6.38 -4.72 7.60
C ALA A 37 6.75 -5.31 8.97
N ARG A 38 5.80 -6.01 9.62
CA ARG A 38 6.05 -6.69 10.89
C ARG A 38 7.10 -7.79 10.78
N LEU A 39 7.11 -8.55 9.69
CA LEU A 39 8.16 -9.54 9.42
C LEU A 39 9.54 -8.88 9.34
N ALA A 40 9.63 -7.73 8.67
CA ALA A 40 10.87 -6.98 8.56
C ALA A 40 11.34 -6.43 9.93
N GLU A 41 10.42 -5.95 10.76
CA GLU A 41 10.71 -5.50 12.14
C GLU A 41 11.25 -6.64 13.02
N ILE A 42 10.68 -7.84 12.94
CA ILE A 42 11.18 -9.03 13.66
C ILE A 42 12.64 -9.33 13.28
N ARG A 43 13.06 -8.96 12.06
CA ARG A 43 14.41 -9.14 11.54
C ARG A 43 15.28 -7.88 11.62
N GLU A 44 14.83 -6.82 12.29
CA GLU A 44 15.53 -5.54 12.34
C GLU A 44 16.96 -5.66 12.86
N THR A 45 17.21 -6.53 13.85
CA THR A 45 18.56 -6.76 14.39
C THR A 45 19.52 -7.36 13.36
N ALA A 46 19.01 -8.17 12.42
CA ALA A 46 19.81 -8.81 11.38
C ALA A 46 19.99 -7.90 10.15
N ALA A 47 19.00 -7.06 9.85
CA ALA A 47 19.03 -6.17 8.68
C ALA A 47 18.31 -4.83 8.97
N PRO A 48 18.93 -3.90 9.72
CA PRO A 48 18.26 -2.66 10.15
C PRO A 48 17.83 -1.76 9.00
N ARG A 49 18.68 -1.65 7.97
CA ARG A 49 18.40 -0.83 6.77
C ARG A 49 17.25 -1.39 5.96
N PHE A 50 17.21 -2.71 5.79
CA PHE A 50 16.11 -3.40 5.12
C PHE A 50 14.81 -3.20 5.88
N ALA A 51 14.81 -3.39 7.21
CA ALA A 51 13.62 -3.15 8.04
C ALA A 51 13.10 -1.70 7.90
N ARG A 52 14.00 -0.71 7.91
CA ARG A 52 13.63 0.69 7.67
C ARG A 52 13.07 0.92 6.26
N ALA A 53 13.68 0.36 5.22
CA ALA A 53 13.23 0.50 3.85
C ALA A 53 11.83 -0.10 3.64
N VAL A 54 11.58 -1.29 4.20
CA VAL A 54 10.27 -1.95 4.15
C VAL A 54 9.21 -1.13 4.87
N ARG A 55 9.50 -0.57 6.06
CA ARG A 55 8.55 0.31 6.77
C ARG A 55 8.15 1.52 5.91
N ARG A 56 9.13 2.21 5.32
CA ARG A 56 8.90 3.38 4.46
C ARG A 56 8.17 3.06 3.15
N LEU A 57 8.32 1.84 2.65
CA LEU A 57 7.58 1.38 1.48
C LEU A 57 6.13 1.04 1.84
N ALA A 58 5.92 0.39 2.99
CA ALA A 58 4.60 -0.02 3.46
C ALA A 58 3.72 1.16 3.88
N ASP A 59 4.31 2.22 4.46
CA ASP A 59 3.59 3.45 4.83
C ASP A 59 3.40 4.44 3.66
N GLY A 60 3.99 4.14 2.50
CA GLY A 60 3.93 4.98 1.30
C GLY A 60 4.78 6.25 1.36
N SER A 61 5.68 6.40 2.33
CA SER A 61 6.58 7.56 2.47
C SER A 61 7.71 7.58 1.43
N CYS A 62 7.95 6.47 0.73
CA CYS A 62 8.81 6.43 -0.45
C CYS A 62 8.38 5.37 -1.46
N SER A 63 8.75 5.59 -2.71
CA SER A 63 8.66 4.60 -3.79
C SER A 63 9.71 3.50 -3.65
N LEU A 64 9.50 2.38 -4.34
CA LEU A 64 10.48 1.28 -4.37
C LEU A 64 11.87 1.71 -4.86
N PRO A 65 12.02 2.51 -5.94
CA PRO A 65 13.34 3.02 -6.35
C PRO A 65 14.03 3.86 -5.27
N GLU A 66 13.30 4.72 -4.57
CA GLU A 66 13.86 5.54 -3.47
C GLU A 66 14.27 4.70 -2.26
N ALA A 67 13.49 3.66 -1.95
CA ALA A 67 13.80 2.72 -0.90
C ALA A 67 15.10 1.96 -1.21
N LEU A 68 15.25 1.47 -2.45
CA LEU A 68 16.45 0.77 -2.91
C LEU A 68 17.69 1.67 -2.87
N ALA A 69 17.60 2.88 -3.42
CA ALA A 69 18.70 3.85 -3.40
C ALA A 69 19.19 4.14 -1.98
N GLY A 70 18.27 4.31 -1.02
CA GLY A 70 18.61 4.55 0.39
C GLY A 70 19.19 3.34 1.14
N MET A 71 19.14 2.13 0.57
CA MET A 71 19.82 0.96 1.13
C MET A 71 21.27 0.84 0.64
N ASP A 72 21.53 1.27 -0.59
CA ASP A 72 22.84 1.19 -1.25
C ASP A 72 23.81 2.29 -0.81
N GLU A 73 23.32 3.37 -0.18
CA GLU A 73 24.16 4.38 0.45
C GLU A 73 24.93 3.77 1.66
N ALA A 74 26.25 3.61 1.51
CA ALA A 74 27.17 3.33 2.62
C ALA A 74 27.12 4.49 3.66
N PRO A 75 27.37 4.22 4.96
CA PRO A 75 27.27 5.26 5.99
C PRO A 75 28.26 6.41 5.78
#